data_AF-A0A2N0ZAY9-F1
#
_entry.id   AF-A0A2N0ZAY9-F1
#
_cell.length_a   1.000
_cell.length_b   1.000
_cell.length_c   1.000
_cell.angle_alpha   90.00
_cell.angle_beta   90.00
_cell.angle_gamma   90.00
#
_symmetry.space_group_name_H-M   'P 1'
#
loop_
_entity.id
_entity.type
_entity.pdbx_description
1 polymer ?
#
loop_
_entity_poly.entity_id
_entity_poly.type
_entity_poly.pdbx_seq_one_letter_code
_entity_poly.pdbx_strand_id
1 'polypeptide(L)'
;MGYVRKLEVTYNEDRDDYHPHFHVLIAVNKSYFTDKDYYISRDRWLELWQEVTKNPLITQVDVRKVRNGRDDKVYEIAKYSAKDSDYLINQEVFEVFYKALKGKRLIVFSGLFKDAMTKFKNGELDGYKEKDVTKYVYAIMYNWGGKKYIELEKRYLTDDELEEINGKLIDEKEVD
;
A
#
# COMPACT_ATOMS: atom_id res chain seq x y z
N MET A 1 0.50 21.48 -3.58
CA MET A 1 0.55 20.18 -4.26
C MET A 1 1.19 19.16 -3.35
N GLY A 2 1.01 17.87 -3.60
CA GLY A 2 1.62 16.79 -2.82
C GLY A 2 1.61 15.50 -3.62
N TYR A 3 2.42 14.53 -3.20
CA TYR A 3 2.39 13.19 -3.77
C TYR A 3 2.65 12.13 -2.71
N VAL A 4 2.18 10.92 -2.98
CA VAL A 4 2.74 9.70 -2.41
C VAL A 4 3.39 8.91 -3.54
N ARG A 5 4.60 8.42 -3.30
CA ARG A 5 5.27 7.49 -4.21
C ARG A 5 5.65 6.24 -3.47
N LYS A 6 5.59 5.13 -4.19
CA LYS A 6 6.06 3.85 -3.74
C LYS A 6 7.02 3.26 -4.77
N LEU A 7 8.17 2.78 -4.29
CA LEU A 7 9.08 1.92 -5.05
C LEU A 7 8.72 0.47 -4.76
N GLU A 8 8.56 -0.30 -5.83
CA GLU A 8 8.37 -1.74 -5.80
C GLU A 8 9.30 -2.35 -6.84
N VAL A 9 9.78 -3.56 -6.57
CA VAL A 9 10.64 -4.31 -7.47
C VAL A 9 10.03 -5.70 -7.57
N THR A 10 9.79 -6.16 -8.79
CA THR A 10 9.29 -7.52 -9.05
C THR A 10 10.37 -8.33 -9.74
N TYR A 11 10.47 -9.62 -9.39
CA TYR A 11 11.34 -10.57 -10.07
C TYR A 11 10.52 -11.40 -11.07
N ASN A 12 11.05 -11.62 -12.27
CA ASN A 12 10.45 -12.48 -13.27
C ASN A 12 11.32 -13.74 -13.44
N GLU A 13 10.80 -14.90 -13.00
CA GLU A 13 11.52 -16.17 -13.06
C GLU A 13 11.84 -16.62 -14.50
N ASP A 14 10.95 -16.37 -15.46
CA ASP A 14 11.14 -16.81 -16.86
C ASP A 14 12.29 -16.06 -17.55
N ARG A 15 12.50 -14.78 -17.21
CA ARG A 15 13.54 -13.92 -17.77
C ARG A 15 14.76 -13.74 -16.87
N ASP A 16 14.68 -14.21 -15.63
CA ASP A 16 15.68 -14.02 -14.59
C ASP A 16 16.12 -12.56 -14.42
N ASP A 17 15.15 -11.64 -14.38
CA ASP A 17 15.39 -10.19 -14.30
C ASP A 17 14.49 -9.50 -13.26
N TYR A 18 14.94 -8.30 -12.86
CA TYR A 18 14.30 -7.49 -11.82
C TYR A 18 13.74 -6.21 -12.43
N HIS A 19 12.48 -5.91 -12.13
CA HIS A 19 11.76 -4.77 -12.69
C HIS A 19 11.36 -3.79 -11.59
N PRO A 20 12.16 -2.72 -11.37
CA PRO A 20 11.76 -1.64 -10.49
C PRO A 20 10.65 -0.82 -11.13
N HIS A 21 9.64 -0.49 -10.36
CA HIS A 21 8.54 0.35 -10.79
C HIS A 21 8.09 1.30 -9.69
N PHE A 22 7.56 2.45 -10.12
CA PHE A 22 7.02 3.46 -9.24
C PHE A 22 5.51 3.54 -9.38
N HIS A 23 4.81 3.40 -8.26
CA HIS A 23 3.41 3.79 -8.15
C HIS A 23 3.36 5.16 -7.51
N VAL A 24 2.78 6.15 -8.21
CA VAL A 24 2.76 7.54 -7.76
C VAL A 24 1.35 8.09 -7.83
N LEU A 25 0.87 8.63 -6.72
CA LEU A 25 -0.37 9.39 -6.67
C LEU A 25 -0.03 10.85 -6.41
N ILE A 26 -0.53 11.74 -7.27
CA ILE A 26 -0.21 13.17 -7.25
C ILE A 26 -1.50 13.96 -7.04
N ALA A 27 -1.50 14.83 -6.03
CA ALA A 27 -2.56 15.81 -5.81
C ALA A 27 -2.30 17.03 -6.70
N VAL A 28 -3.12 17.17 -7.73
CA VAL A 28 -3.06 18.25 -8.71
C VAL A 28 -4.15 19.30 -8.48
N ASN A 29 -4.01 20.47 -9.09
CA ASN A 29 -5.05 21.51 -9.05
C ASN A 29 -6.33 20.99 -9.73
N LYS A 30 -7.51 21.48 -9.29
CA LYS A 30 -8.80 21.19 -9.95
C LYS A 30 -8.78 21.53 -11.44
N SER A 31 -8.06 22.59 -11.83
CA SER A 31 -7.90 22.99 -13.23
C SER A 31 -6.92 22.15 -14.04
N TYR A 32 -6.18 21.21 -13.43
CA TYR A 32 -5.09 20.48 -14.09
C TYR A 32 -5.48 19.79 -15.39
N PHE A 33 -6.70 19.26 -15.48
CA PHE A 33 -7.17 18.55 -16.68
C PHE A 33 -7.83 19.45 -17.72
N THR A 34 -8.06 20.72 -17.38
CA THR A 34 -8.73 21.71 -18.26
C THR A 34 -7.76 22.78 -18.75
N ASP A 35 -6.75 23.07 -17.95
CA ASP A 35 -5.72 24.07 -18.24
C ASP A 35 -4.55 23.40 -18.97
N LYS A 36 -4.34 23.83 -20.22
CA LYS A 36 -3.32 23.25 -21.10
C LYS A 36 -1.91 23.61 -20.68
N ASP A 37 -1.72 24.69 -19.93
CA ASP A 37 -0.39 25.12 -19.48
C ASP A 37 0.11 24.27 -18.30
N TYR A 38 -0.79 23.59 -17.58
CA TYR A 38 -0.45 22.69 -16.48
C TYR A 38 -0.54 21.21 -16.81
N TYR A 39 -1.39 20.82 -17.77
CA TYR A 39 -1.60 19.42 -18.10
C TYR A 39 -0.36 18.78 -18.75
N ILE A 40 0.08 17.64 -18.22
CA ILE A 40 1.16 16.84 -18.83
C ILE A 40 0.52 15.63 -19.49
N SER A 41 0.71 15.50 -20.81
CA SER A 41 0.23 14.34 -21.57
C SER A 41 0.99 13.08 -21.18
N ARG A 42 0.39 11.92 -21.43
CA ARG A 42 1.03 10.61 -21.22
C ARG A 42 2.36 10.49 -21.97
N ASP A 43 2.45 11.02 -23.18
CA ASP A 43 3.67 10.96 -23.98
C ASP A 43 4.76 11.85 -23.40
N ARG A 44 4.40 13.04 -22.91
CA ARG A 44 5.37 13.88 -22.19
C ARG A 44 5.85 13.21 -20.89
N TRP A 45 4.98 12.49 -20.18
CA TRP A 45 5.39 11.66 -19.05
C TRP A 45 6.36 10.55 -19.45
N LEU A 46 6.15 9.90 -20.59
CA LEU A 46 7.06 8.86 -21.10
C LEU A 46 8.44 9.43 -21.43
N GLU A 47 8.48 10.55 -22.15
CA GLU A 47 9.73 11.26 -22.46
C GLU A 47 10.50 11.63 -21.20
N LEU A 48 9.83 12.29 -20.25
CA LEU A 48 10.44 12.65 -18.97
C LEU A 48 10.97 11.41 -18.23
N TRP A 49 10.23 10.31 -18.27
CA TRP A 49 10.65 9.07 -17.63
C TRP A 49 11.90 8.49 -18.29
N GLN A 50 11.94 8.41 -19.62
CA GLN A 50 13.12 7.98 -20.37
C GLN A 50 14.34 8.86 -20.10
N GLU A 51 14.16 10.18 -20.02
CA GLU A 51 15.21 11.17 -19.72
C GLU A 51 15.81 10.92 -18.33
N VAL A 52 14.98 10.81 -17.28
CA VAL A 52 15.49 10.65 -15.91
C VAL A 52 16.08 9.26 -15.65
N THR A 53 15.58 8.22 -16.32
CA THR A 53 16.16 6.87 -16.24
C THR A 53 17.34 6.67 -17.19
N LYS A 54 17.59 7.63 -18.10
CA LYS A 54 18.55 7.52 -19.21
C LYS A 54 18.37 6.24 -20.02
N ASN A 55 17.11 5.85 -20.23
CA ASN A 55 16.76 4.64 -20.96
C ASN A 55 15.69 4.92 -22.01
N PRO A 56 16.09 5.18 -23.27
CA PRO A 56 15.15 5.47 -24.35
C PRO A 56 14.34 4.24 -24.80
N LEU A 57 14.67 3.03 -24.33
CA LEU A 57 13.96 1.80 -24.68
C LEU A 57 12.68 1.60 -23.86
N ILE A 58 12.45 2.41 -22.82
CA ILE A 58 11.21 2.32 -22.04
C ILE A 58 10.05 2.78 -22.91
N THR A 59 9.04 1.94 -23.08
CA THR A 59 7.86 2.25 -23.93
C THR A 59 6.58 2.48 -23.14
N GLN A 60 6.61 2.20 -21.84
CA GLN A 60 5.42 2.13 -21.00
C GLN A 60 5.46 3.14 -19.86
N VAL A 61 4.37 3.90 -19.76
CA VAL A 61 3.96 4.68 -18.60
C VAL A 61 2.43 4.68 -18.59
N ASP A 62 1.83 4.42 -17.43
CA ASP A 62 0.38 4.46 -17.23
C ASP A 62 0.04 5.67 -16.35
N VAL A 63 -0.68 6.63 -16.93
CA VAL A 63 -1.08 7.87 -16.24
C VAL A 63 -2.57 8.02 -16.37
N ARG A 64 -3.27 7.99 -15.22
CA ARG A 64 -4.73 8.02 -15.18
C ARG A 64 -5.24 9.01 -14.15
N LYS A 65 -6.37 9.64 -14.47
CA LYS A 65 -7.14 10.43 -13.51
C LYS A 65 -7.91 9.47 -12.60
N VAL A 66 -7.67 9.56 -11.29
CA VAL A 66 -8.49 8.89 -10.27
C VAL A 66 -9.85 9.58 -10.23
N ARG A 67 -10.93 8.83 -10.50
CA ARG A 67 -12.29 9.40 -10.59
C ARG A 67 -13.01 9.43 -9.24
N ASN A 68 -12.81 8.42 -8.40
CA ASN A 68 -13.43 8.28 -7.07
C ASN A 68 -12.40 7.81 -6.04
N GLY A 69 -12.56 8.17 -4.76
CA GLY A 69 -11.64 7.76 -3.67
C GLY A 69 -11.58 6.26 -3.38
N ARG A 70 -12.46 5.46 -3.99
CA ARG A 70 -12.50 3.99 -3.94
C ARG A 70 -12.05 3.35 -5.26
N ASP A 71 -11.17 4.02 -5.99
CA ASP A 71 -10.61 3.46 -7.20
C ASP A 71 -9.59 2.37 -6.82
N ASP A 72 -9.67 1.20 -7.44
CA ASP A 72 -8.75 0.08 -7.23
C ASP A 72 -7.29 0.53 -7.27
N LYS A 73 -6.99 1.57 -8.06
CA LYS A 73 -5.64 2.14 -8.23
C LYS A 73 -5.10 2.82 -6.97
N VAL A 74 -5.95 3.39 -6.13
CA VAL A 74 -5.53 3.91 -4.82
C VAL A 74 -5.19 2.74 -3.89
N TYR A 75 -6.00 1.67 -3.94
CA TYR A 75 -5.73 0.46 -3.17
C TYR A 75 -4.45 -0.24 -3.63
N GLU A 76 -4.08 -0.21 -4.92
CA GLU A 76 -2.82 -0.82 -5.38
C GLU A 76 -1.58 -0.21 -4.68
N ILE A 77 -1.55 1.11 -4.46
CA ILE A 77 -0.47 1.76 -3.71
C ILE A 77 -0.43 1.24 -2.25
N ALA A 78 -1.60 0.97 -1.65
CA ALA A 78 -1.73 0.48 -0.29
C ALA A 78 -1.40 -1.03 -0.15
N LYS A 79 -1.99 -1.88 -1.00
CA LYS A 79 -1.95 -3.36 -0.95
C LYS A 79 -0.54 -3.92 -0.91
N TYR A 80 0.33 -3.46 -1.80
CA TYR A 80 1.66 -4.04 -1.93
C TYR A 80 2.60 -3.65 -0.78
N SER A 81 2.18 -2.76 0.14
CA SER A 81 3.00 -2.48 1.33
C SER A 81 3.13 -3.72 2.22
N ALA A 82 2.27 -4.72 1.98
CA ALA A 82 2.17 -5.97 2.72
C ALA A 82 2.45 -7.23 1.87
N LYS A 83 2.92 -7.10 0.61
CA LYS A 83 3.23 -8.28 -0.23
C LYS A 83 4.70 -8.66 -0.09
N ASP A 84 4.96 -9.51 0.90
CA ASP A 84 6.28 -10.09 1.18
C ASP A 84 6.58 -11.38 0.39
N SER A 85 5.65 -11.83 -0.46
CA SER A 85 5.74 -13.11 -1.17
C SER A 85 6.90 -13.20 -2.15
N ASP A 86 7.25 -12.08 -2.81
CA ASP A 86 8.23 -12.07 -3.90
C ASP A 86 9.68 -12.19 -3.39
N TYR A 87 9.90 -11.92 -2.09
CA TYR A 87 11.21 -12.07 -1.45
C TYR A 87 11.57 -13.52 -1.10
N LEU A 88 10.59 -14.43 -1.11
CA LEU A 88 10.72 -15.78 -0.55
C LEU A 88 10.98 -16.87 -1.60
N ILE A 89 11.36 -16.49 -2.82
CA ILE A 89 11.58 -17.44 -3.93
C ILE A 89 12.81 -18.30 -3.67
N ASN A 90 13.99 -17.68 -3.48
CA ASN A 90 15.22 -18.36 -3.08
C ASN A 90 16.21 -17.37 -2.44
N GLN A 91 17.33 -17.88 -1.91
CA GLN A 91 18.34 -17.08 -1.21
C GLN A 91 19.00 -16.02 -2.11
N GLU A 92 19.30 -16.34 -3.37
CA GLU A 92 19.98 -15.43 -4.29
C GLU A 92 19.09 -14.23 -4.63
N VAL A 93 17.82 -14.50 -4.95
CA VAL A 93 16.79 -13.49 -5.20
C VAL A 93 16.61 -12.58 -3.97
N PHE A 94 16.50 -13.19 -2.79
CA PHE A 94 16.42 -12.45 -1.53
C PHE A 94 17.62 -11.52 -1.32
N GLU A 95 18.85 -12.00 -1.57
CA GLU A 95 20.04 -11.18 -1.41
C GLU A 95 20.08 -9.97 -2.35
N VAL A 96 19.62 -10.13 -3.59
CA VAL A 96 19.52 -9.02 -4.56
C VAL A 96 18.53 -7.98 -4.06
N PHE A 97 17.32 -8.40 -3.68
CA PHE A 97 16.31 -7.51 -3.10
C PHE A 97 16.82 -6.79 -1.86
N TYR A 98 17.42 -7.52 -0.93
CA TYR A 98 17.96 -6.95 0.29
C TYR A 98 19.03 -5.90 0.00
N LYS A 99 20.02 -6.20 -0.85
CA LYS A 99 21.08 -5.25 -1.21
C LYS A 99 20.52 -4.02 -1.93
N ALA A 100 19.52 -4.19 -2.80
CA ALA A 100 18.91 -3.10 -3.57
C ALA A 100 18.04 -2.18 -2.71
N LEU A 101 17.26 -2.75 -1.79
CA LEU A 101 16.22 -2.04 -1.05
C LEU A 101 16.66 -1.60 0.36
N LYS A 102 17.68 -2.23 0.95
CA LYS A 102 18.17 -1.88 2.28
C LYS A 102 18.54 -0.40 2.36
N GLY A 103 17.96 0.28 3.35
CA GLY A 103 18.18 1.71 3.58
C GLY A 103 17.49 2.64 2.56
N LYS A 104 16.71 2.10 1.62
CA LYS A 104 15.87 2.91 0.73
C LYS A 104 14.53 3.20 1.39
N ARG A 105 14.00 4.40 1.15
CA ARG A 105 12.61 4.73 1.50
C ARG A 105 11.69 4.21 0.40
N LEU A 106 11.03 3.08 0.68
CA LEU A 106 10.11 2.43 -0.25
C LEU A 106 8.86 3.27 -0.47
N ILE A 107 8.27 3.81 0.60
CA ILE A 107 7.11 4.70 0.54
C ILE A 107 7.51 6.09 1.00
N VAL A 108 7.13 7.11 0.24
CA VAL A 108 7.41 8.52 0.56
C VAL A 108 6.15 9.35 0.36
N PHE A 109 5.77 10.07 1.42
CA PHE A 109 4.69 11.05 1.42
C PHE A 109 5.27 12.47 1.39
N SER A 110 4.71 13.33 0.55
CA SER A 110 5.15 14.71 0.37
C SER A 110 3.98 15.68 0.21
N GLY A 111 4.19 16.93 0.64
CA GLY A 111 3.20 17.99 0.63
C GLY A 111 1.90 17.57 1.33
N LEU A 112 0.76 17.77 0.66
CA LEU A 112 -0.57 17.46 1.20
C LEU A 112 -0.71 16.03 1.75
N PHE A 113 -0.05 15.04 1.15
CA PHE A 113 -0.10 13.67 1.65
C PHE A 113 0.70 13.47 2.92
N LYS A 114 1.81 14.20 3.10
CA LYS A 114 2.58 14.17 4.35
C LYS A 114 1.74 14.76 5.49
N ASP A 115 1.07 15.88 5.24
CA ASP A 115 0.21 16.54 6.23
C ASP A 115 -1.00 15.66 6.57
N ALA A 116 -1.63 15.04 5.57
CA ALA A 116 -2.71 14.08 5.78
C ALA A 116 -2.25 12.85 6.59
N MET A 117 -1.05 12.34 6.34
CA MET A 117 -0.49 11.22 7.10
C MET A 117 -0.22 11.60 8.57
N THR A 118 0.24 12.83 8.84
CA THR A 118 0.38 13.33 10.21
C THR A 118 -0.98 13.39 10.91
N LYS A 119 -2.00 13.94 10.26
CA LYS A 119 -3.37 13.99 10.80
C LYS A 119 -3.96 12.60 11.04
N PHE A 120 -3.72 11.67 10.12
CA PHE A 120 -4.12 10.27 10.27
C PHE A 120 -3.50 9.65 11.52
N LYS A 121 -2.19 9.81 11.72
CA LYS A 121 -1.48 9.30 12.91
C LYS A 121 -1.96 9.93 14.22
N ASN A 122 -2.47 11.16 14.17
CA ASN A 122 -3.01 11.86 15.33
C ASN A 122 -4.49 11.50 15.62
N GLY A 123 -5.12 10.62 14.85
CA GLY A 123 -6.56 10.29 14.98
C GLY A 123 -7.50 11.37 14.45
N GLU A 124 -7.00 12.48 13.91
CA GLU A 124 -7.82 13.59 13.41
C GLU A 124 -8.67 13.20 12.19
N LEU A 125 -8.35 12.07 11.55
CA LEU A 125 -9.07 11.54 10.38
C LEU A 125 -9.90 10.28 10.69
N ASP A 126 -10.06 9.91 11.97
CA ASP A 126 -10.79 8.70 12.37
C ASP A 126 -12.26 8.70 11.90
N GLY A 127 -12.86 9.88 11.72
CA GLY A 127 -14.21 10.01 11.15
C GLY A 127 -14.34 9.49 9.70
N TYR A 128 -13.24 9.29 8.99
CA TYR A 128 -13.21 8.72 7.64
C TYR A 128 -12.89 7.21 7.63
N LYS A 129 -12.48 6.63 8.77
CA LYS A 129 -12.24 5.18 8.87
C LYS A 129 -13.57 4.43 8.82
N GLU A 130 -13.55 3.26 8.17
CA GLU A 130 -14.72 2.38 8.20
C GLU A 130 -14.90 1.83 9.62
N LYS A 131 -16.14 1.90 10.10
CA LYS A 131 -16.52 1.30 11.38
C LYS A 131 -16.81 -0.18 11.15
N ASP A 132 -16.30 -1.03 12.03
CA ASP A 132 -16.68 -2.43 11.98
C ASP A 132 -18.13 -2.57 12.43
N VAL A 133 -18.99 -3.01 11.51
CA VAL A 133 -20.40 -3.32 11.79
C VAL A 133 -20.59 -4.77 12.24
N THR A 134 -19.54 -5.57 12.19
CA THR A 134 -19.54 -6.97 12.61
C THR A 134 -19.67 -7.04 14.12
N LYS A 135 -20.64 -7.82 14.59
CA LYS A 135 -20.77 -8.14 16.01
C LYS A 135 -20.03 -9.44 16.30
N TYR A 136 -18.88 -9.35 16.96
CA TYR A 136 -18.14 -10.47 17.49
C TYR A 136 -18.81 -10.97 18.77
N VAL A 137 -19.03 -12.28 18.84
CA VAL A 137 -19.71 -12.94 19.96
C VAL A 137 -18.94 -14.14 20.52
N TYR A 138 -17.93 -14.62 19.80
CA TYR A 138 -17.11 -15.76 20.22
C TYR A 138 -15.64 -15.35 20.37
N ALA A 139 -15.00 -15.87 21.41
CA ALA A 139 -13.55 -16.04 21.46
C ALA A 139 -13.21 -17.47 21.00
N ILE A 140 -12.31 -17.60 20.04
CA ILE A 140 -11.83 -18.89 19.54
C ILE A 140 -10.31 -18.92 19.66
N MET A 141 -9.78 -19.90 20.40
CA MET A 141 -8.35 -20.10 20.60
C MET A 141 -7.89 -21.33 19.84
N TYR A 142 -6.87 -21.15 19.01
CA TYR A 142 -6.19 -22.24 18.32
C TYR A 142 -4.73 -22.31 18.77
N ASN A 143 -4.22 -23.54 18.87
CA ASN A 143 -2.80 -23.84 19.04
C ASN A 143 -2.22 -24.37 17.72
N TRP A 144 -0.97 -24.01 17.41
CA TRP A 144 -0.25 -24.65 16.32
C TRP A 144 0.35 -25.99 16.76
N GLY A 145 -0.23 -27.09 16.30
CA GLY A 145 0.22 -28.45 16.62
C GLY A 145 1.31 -28.99 15.69
N GLY A 146 2.10 -28.13 15.04
CA GLY A 146 3.18 -28.50 14.13
C GLY A 146 2.76 -28.89 12.71
N LYS A 147 1.56 -29.48 12.52
CA LYS A 147 1.01 -29.83 11.19
C LYS A 147 -0.32 -29.15 10.86
N LYS A 148 -1.11 -28.79 11.88
CA LYS A 148 -2.39 -28.12 11.75
C LYS A 148 -2.69 -27.30 13.00
N TYR A 149 -3.57 -26.31 12.86
CA TYR A 149 -4.17 -25.64 13.98
C TYR A 149 -5.15 -26.57 14.70
N ILE A 150 -5.07 -26.61 16.03
CA ILE A 150 -5.93 -27.40 16.92
C ILE A 150 -6.77 -26.41 17.73
N GLU A 151 -8.09 -26.51 17.64
CA GLU A 151 -9.01 -25.70 18.44
C GLU A 151 -8.87 -26.11 19.91
N LEU A 152 -8.48 -25.17 20.76
CA LEU A 152 -8.37 -25.37 22.20
C LEU A 152 -9.68 -24.99 22.91
N GLU A 153 -10.24 -23.86 22.50
CA GLU A 153 -11.40 -23.29 23.17
C GLU A 153 -12.25 -22.50 22.19
N LYS A 154 -13.56 -22.65 22.32
CA LYS A 154 -14.57 -21.80 21.70
C LYS A 154 -15.60 -21.44 22.76
N ARG A 155 -15.65 -20.17 23.14
CA ARG A 155 -16.58 -19.67 24.16
C ARG A 155 -17.23 -18.36 23.70
N TYR A 156 -18.36 -18.03 24.32
CA TYR A 156 -18.92 -16.68 24.18
C TYR A 156 -17.99 -15.65 24.83
N LEU A 157 -17.97 -14.45 24.26
CA LEU A 157 -17.33 -13.29 24.88
C LEU A 157 -18.09 -12.92 26.16
N THR A 158 -17.37 -12.48 27.18
CA THR A 158 -17.97 -11.89 28.39
C THR A 158 -18.57 -10.52 28.06
N ASP A 159 -19.42 -9.99 28.96
CA ASP A 159 -20.01 -8.66 28.76
C ASP A 159 -18.93 -7.57 28.61
N ASP A 160 -17.87 -7.63 29.43
CA ASP A 160 -16.72 -6.72 29.34
C ASP A 160 -15.99 -6.85 27.98
N GLU A 161 -15.77 -8.07 27.49
CA GLU A 161 -15.13 -8.30 26.19
C GLU A 161 -16.02 -7.87 25.01
N LEU A 162 -17.34 -8.02 25.14
CA LEU A 162 -18.30 -7.55 24.14
C LEU A 162 -18.24 -6.02 24.00
N GLU A 163 -18.17 -5.28 25.11
CA GLU A 163 -17.98 -3.82 25.12
C GLU A 163 -16.59 -3.41 24.61
N GLU A 164 -15.55 -4.18 24.93
CA GLU A 164 -14.20 -3.86 24.45
C GLU A 164 -14.04 -4.11 22.95
N ILE A 165 -14.61 -5.17 22.39
CA ILE A 165 -14.31 -5.60 21.01
C ILE A 165 -15.28 -4.98 20.00
N ASN A 166 -16.56 -4.87 20.33
CA ASN A 166 -17.56 -4.44 19.36
C ASN A 166 -17.65 -2.91 19.23
N GLY A 167 -17.92 -2.42 18.02
CA GLY A 167 -18.14 -1.00 17.76
C GLY A 167 -16.86 -0.15 17.69
N LYS A 168 -15.69 -0.79 17.75
CA LYS A 168 -14.40 -0.15 17.48
C LYS A 168 -14.19 0.05 15.98
N LEU A 169 -13.28 0.96 15.65
CA LEU A 169 -12.76 1.07 14.30
C LEU A 169 -12.04 -0.23 13.94
N ILE A 170 -12.02 -0.56 12.64
CA ILE A 170 -11.15 -1.61 12.12
C ILE A 170 -9.71 -1.10 12.23
N ASP A 171 -9.13 -1.18 13.42
CA ASP A 171 -7.69 -1.08 13.62
C ASP A 171 -7.18 -2.50 13.85
N GLU A 172 -6.17 -2.89 13.08
CA GLU A 172 -5.37 -4.07 13.41
C GLU A 172 -4.80 -3.81 14.82
N LYS A 173 -5.19 -4.61 15.82
CA LYS A 173 -4.48 -4.62 17.10
C LYS A 173 -3.02 -4.95 16.75
N GLU A 174 -2.10 -3.99 16.89
CA GLU A 174 -0.67 -4.31 16.90
C GLU A 174 -0.48 -5.37 17.99
N VAL A 175 -0.02 -6.55 17.56
CA VAL A 175 0.35 -7.62 18.47
C VAL A 175 1.76 -7.26 18.95
N ASP A 176 1.85 -6.71 20.16
CA ASP A 176 3.11 -6.52 20.89
C ASP A 176 3.86 -7.85 21.11
#